data_AF-A0A2S9FBR3-F1
#
_entry.id   AF-A0A2S9FBR3-F1
#
_cell.length_a   1.000
_cell.length_b   1.000
_cell.length_c   1.000
_cell.angle_alpha   90.00
_cell.angle_beta   90.00
_cell.angle_gamma   90.00
#
_symmetry.space_group_name_H-M   'P 1'
#
loop_
_entity.id
_entity.type
_entity.pdbx_description
1 polymer ?
#
loop_
_entity_poly.entity_id
_entity_poly.type
_entity_poly.pdbx_seq_one_letter_code
_entity_poly.pdbx_strand_id
1 'polypeptide(L)'
;VSRWRWLLTAVASAVLGATVLMFFAGLGNGVGAGLTVGGPATVLKLTLAGLAYVPALAVLAAVAALAVALRQAWIGWLAVTFVVASLYLGALLRLPRWLIDLSPVGRTTAPTDVPVGTMIVMALIAVGVTLAAGVVYRRRDAA
;
A
#
# COMPACT_ATOMS: atom_id res chain seq x y z
N VAL A 1 -12.43 6.88 24.07
CA VAL A 1 -11.50 7.21 22.97
C VAL A 1 -12.30 7.83 21.84
N SER A 2 -11.91 8.99 21.27
CA SER A 2 -12.67 9.56 20.16
C SER A 2 -12.61 8.63 18.95
N ARG A 3 -13.75 8.44 18.27
CA ARG A 3 -13.88 7.55 17.10
C ARG A 3 -12.90 7.91 15.97
N TRP A 4 -12.61 9.21 15.83
CA TRP A 4 -11.55 9.74 14.98
C TRP A 4 -10.17 9.19 15.35
N ARG A 5 -9.82 9.23 16.63
CA ARG A 5 -8.53 8.72 17.12
C ARG A 5 -8.42 7.22 16.92
N TRP A 6 -9.52 6.47 17.11
CA TRP A 6 -9.56 5.03 16.83
C TRP A 6 -9.26 4.71 15.36
N LEU A 7 -9.91 5.40 14.41
CA LEU A 7 -9.71 5.19 12.98
C LEU A 7 -8.28 5.58 12.55
N LEU A 8 -7.77 6.71 13.02
CA LEU A 8 -6.38 7.11 12.75
C LEU A 8 -5.37 6.12 13.34
N THR A 9 -5.58 5.63 14.55
CA THR A 9 -4.69 4.61 15.14
C THR A 9 -4.75 3.30 14.37
N ALA A 10 -5.91 2.91 13.83
CA ALA A 10 -6.03 1.71 13.01
C ALA A 10 -5.24 1.86 11.69
N VAL A 11 -5.36 3.00 11.01
CA VAL A 11 -4.58 3.28 9.79
C VAL A 11 -3.09 3.36 10.10
N ALA A 12 -2.69 4.05 11.18
CA ALA A 12 -1.29 4.14 11.58
C ALA A 12 -0.70 2.76 11.90
N SER A 13 -1.42 1.93 12.66
CA SER A 13 -1.01 0.56 12.95
C SER A 13 -0.89 -0.29 11.69
N ALA A 14 -1.83 -0.16 10.74
CA ALA A 14 -1.77 -0.86 9.46
C ALA A 14 -0.54 -0.46 8.63
N VAL A 15 -0.25 0.85 8.54
CA VAL A 15 0.92 1.36 7.81
C VAL A 15 2.23 0.96 8.49
N LEU A 16 2.29 1.00 9.83
CA LEU A 16 3.48 0.55 10.57
C LEU A 16 3.70 -0.95 10.40
N GLY A 17 2.66 -1.77 10.53
CA GLY A 17 2.74 -3.21 10.29
C GLY A 17 3.19 -3.54 8.86
N ALA A 18 2.61 -2.85 7.88
CA ALA A 18 3.00 -2.96 6.47
C ALA A 18 4.47 -2.58 6.23
N THR A 19 4.95 -1.52 6.89
CA THR A 19 6.35 -1.05 6.80
C THR A 19 7.31 -2.09 7.36
N VAL A 20 7.02 -2.62 8.56
CA VAL A 20 7.83 -3.68 9.18
C VAL A 20 7.85 -4.92 8.29
N LEU A 21 6.68 -5.34 7.79
CA LEU A 21 6.59 -6.50 6.91
C LEU A 21 7.39 -6.32 5.62
N MET A 22 7.27 -5.16 4.97
CA MET A 22 8.00 -4.85 3.73
C MET A 22 9.50 -4.71 3.95
N PHE A 23 9.92 -4.19 5.11
CA PHE A 23 11.33 -4.17 5.49
C PHE A 23 11.90 -5.60 5.55
N PHE A 24 11.24 -6.50 6.28
CA PHE A 24 11.70 -7.89 6.39
C PHE A 24 11.57 -8.66 5.08
N ALA A 25 10.53 -8.40 4.27
CA ALA A 25 10.39 -8.99 2.95
C ALA A 25 11.54 -8.55 2.02
N GLY A 26 11.85 -7.26 1.99
CA GLY A 26 12.97 -6.71 1.21
C GLY A 26 14.32 -7.20 1.71
N LEU A 27 14.52 -7.28 3.03
CA LEU A 27 15.73 -7.80 3.65
C LEU A 27 15.94 -9.29 3.33
N GLY A 28 14.90 -10.11 3.48
CA GLY A 28 14.98 -11.55 3.17
C GLY A 28 15.32 -11.82 1.70
N ASN A 29 14.63 -11.11 0.79
CA ASN A 29 14.97 -11.17 -0.64
C ASN A 29 16.38 -10.63 -0.92
N GLY A 30 16.76 -9.55 -0.23
CA GLY A 30 18.08 -8.93 -0.28
C GLY A 30 19.20 -9.88 0.09
N VAL A 31 19.08 -10.55 1.23
CA VAL A 31 20.05 -11.54 1.72
C VAL A 31 20.12 -12.72 0.76
N GLY A 32 18.98 -13.26 0.32
CA GLY A 32 18.94 -14.37 -0.64
C GLY A 32 19.62 -14.03 -1.97
N ALA A 33 19.34 -12.87 -2.54
CA ALA A 33 19.95 -12.41 -3.80
C ALA A 33 21.42 -12.01 -3.63
N GLY A 34 21.78 -11.39 -2.50
CA GLY A 34 23.13 -10.96 -2.19
C GLY A 34 24.11 -12.12 -2.02
N LEU A 35 23.66 -13.23 -1.40
CA LEU A 35 24.45 -14.44 -1.21
C LEU A 35 24.65 -15.25 -2.51
N THR A 36 23.74 -15.12 -3.48
CA THR A 36 23.73 -15.95 -4.69
C THR A 36 24.35 -15.25 -5.90
N VAL A 37 24.06 -13.97 -6.11
CA VAL A 37 24.39 -13.27 -7.37
C VAL A 37 24.93 -11.85 -7.14
N GLY A 38 24.38 -11.09 -6.19
CA GLY A 38 24.47 -9.62 -6.19
C GLY A 38 25.41 -8.96 -5.17
N GLY A 39 26.06 -9.73 -4.30
CA GLY A 39 26.93 -9.20 -3.24
C GLY A 39 26.19 -8.35 -2.17
N PRO A 40 26.92 -7.78 -1.18
CA PRO A 40 26.33 -7.12 -0.02
C PRO A 40 25.46 -5.89 -0.35
N ALA A 41 25.80 -5.16 -1.41
CA ALA A 41 25.05 -3.98 -1.83
C ALA A 41 23.61 -4.30 -2.29
N THR A 42 23.38 -5.52 -2.78
CA THR A 42 22.05 -5.98 -3.21
C THR A 42 21.09 -6.14 -2.04
N VAL A 43 21.60 -6.45 -0.85
CA VAL A 43 20.79 -6.54 0.37
C VAL A 43 20.12 -5.20 0.65
N LEU A 44 20.91 -4.12 0.68
CA LEU A 44 20.39 -2.78 0.95
C LEU A 44 19.46 -2.32 -0.18
N LYS A 45 19.83 -2.55 -1.44
CA LYS A 45 19.02 -2.17 -2.60
C LYS A 45 17.61 -2.80 -2.56
N LEU A 46 17.52 -4.10 -2.27
CA LEU A 46 16.24 -4.81 -2.21
C LEU A 46 15.46 -4.50 -0.93
N THR A 47 16.13 -4.20 0.18
CA THR A 47 15.48 -3.72 1.41
C THR A 47 14.81 -2.37 1.16
N LEU A 48 15.52 -1.42 0.54
CA LEU A 48 14.96 -0.12 0.15
C LEU A 48 13.84 -0.26 -0.88
N ALA A 49 13.97 -1.20 -1.82
CA ALA A 49 12.92 -1.49 -2.78
C ALA A 49 11.64 -2.00 -2.11
N GLY A 50 11.76 -2.84 -1.08
CA GLY A 50 10.62 -3.26 -0.25
C GLY A 50 9.92 -2.07 0.41
N LEU A 51 10.70 -1.16 1.00
CA LEU A 51 10.14 0.06 1.62
C LEU A 51 9.46 1.01 0.62
N ALA A 52 9.82 0.96 -0.68
CA ALA A 52 9.16 1.76 -1.71
C ALA A 52 7.67 1.40 -1.91
N TYR A 53 7.21 0.25 -1.43
CA TYR A 53 5.80 -0.16 -1.47
C TYR A 53 4.96 0.43 -0.33
N VAL A 54 5.57 1.02 0.71
CA VAL A 54 4.83 1.55 1.87
C VAL A 54 3.77 2.59 1.49
N PRO A 55 4.02 3.57 0.59
CA PRO A 55 2.98 4.52 0.17
C PRO A 55 1.80 3.84 -0.51
N ALA A 56 2.04 2.81 -1.33
CA ALA A 56 0.98 2.04 -1.98
C ALA A 56 0.11 1.30 -0.95
N LEU A 57 0.73 0.71 0.09
CA LEU A 57 0.02 0.05 1.18
C LEU A 57 -0.76 1.05 2.06
N ALA A 58 -0.23 2.26 2.23
CA ALA A 58 -0.95 3.34 2.92
C ALA A 58 -2.21 3.77 2.16
N VAL A 59 -2.18 3.81 0.82
CA VAL A 59 -3.38 4.05 0.00
C VAL A 59 -4.42 2.96 0.24
N LEU A 60 -4.03 1.67 0.26
CA LEU A 60 -4.95 0.57 0.57
C LEU A 60 -5.56 0.69 1.97
N ALA A 61 -4.76 1.04 2.98
CA ALA A 61 -5.24 1.27 4.34
C ALA A 61 -6.25 2.44 4.39
N ALA A 62 -5.99 3.52 3.65
CA ALA A 62 -6.90 4.67 3.56
C ALA A 62 -8.22 4.31 2.88
N VAL A 63 -8.18 3.53 1.79
CA VAL A 63 -9.38 3.01 1.10
C VAL A 63 -10.19 2.11 2.03
N ALA A 64 -9.54 1.20 2.76
CA ALA A 64 -10.21 0.36 3.75
C ALA A 64 -10.86 1.20 4.87
N ALA A 65 -10.17 2.22 5.37
CA ALA A 65 -10.72 3.14 6.37
C ALA A 65 -11.95 3.90 5.85
N LEU A 66 -11.92 4.36 4.60
CA LEU A 66 -13.06 5.01 3.96
C LEU A 66 -14.22 4.03 3.77
N ALA A 67 -13.94 2.80 3.33
CA ALA A 67 -14.94 1.74 3.17
C ALA A 67 -15.64 1.41 4.50
N VAL A 68 -14.88 1.30 5.59
CA VAL A 68 -15.42 1.14 6.95
C VAL A 68 -16.26 2.34 7.34
N ALA A 69 -15.76 3.56 7.10
CA ALA A 69 -16.51 4.77 7.37
C ALA A 69 -17.85 4.82 6.58
N LEU A 70 -17.88 4.20 5.40
CA LEU A 70 -19.05 4.07 4.54
C LEU A 70 -19.97 2.87 4.85
N ARG A 71 -19.66 2.00 5.83
CA ARG A 71 -20.34 0.72 6.11
C ARG A 71 -20.29 -0.27 4.93
N GLN A 72 -19.32 -0.11 4.04
CA GLN A 72 -19.14 -0.92 2.84
C GLN A 72 -17.79 -1.65 2.89
N ALA A 73 -17.53 -2.40 3.96
CA ALA A 73 -16.24 -3.04 4.23
C ALA A 73 -15.76 -3.97 3.10
N TRP A 74 -16.69 -4.50 2.28
CA TRP A 74 -16.38 -5.31 1.09
C TRP A 74 -15.52 -4.57 0.07
N ILE A 75 -15.58 -3.23 -0.01
CA ILE A 75 -14.76 -2.42 -0.93
C ILE A 75 -13.27 -2.56 -0.58
N GLY A 76 -12.93 -2.63 0.71
CA GLY A 76 -11.55 -2.85 1.16
C GLY A 76 -11.01 -4.19 0.67
N TRP A 77 -11.81 -5.25 0.77
CA TRP A 77 -11.46 -6.57 0.25
C TRP A 77 -11.35 -6.58 -1.27
N LEU A 78 -12.27 -5.91 -1.99
CA LEU A 78 -12.21 -5.81 -3.45
C LEU A 78 -10.92 -5.14 -3.90
N ALA A 79 -10.46 -4.08 -3.22
CA ALA A 79 -9.18 -3.44 -3.50
C ALA A 79 -8.00 -4.41 -3.32
N VAL A 80 -8.00 -5.20 -2.25
CA VAL A 80 -6.96 -6.24 -2.02
C VAL A 80 -7.00 -7.31 -3.09
N THR A 81 -8.18 -7.86 -3.41
CA THR A 81 -8.37 -8.86 -4.45
C THR A 81 -7.92 -8.33 -5.80
N PHE A 82 -8.24 -7.08 -6.12
CA PHE A 82 -7.82 -6.43 -7.36
C PHE A 82 -6.29 -6.33 -7.46
N VAL A 83 -5.60 -5.94 -6.38
CA VAL A 83 -4.13 -5.89 -6.36
C VAL A 83 -3.53 -7.28 -6.58
N VAL A 84 -4.00 -8.29 -5.85
CA VAL A 84 -3.50 -9.68 -5.97
C VAL A 84 -3.77 -10.23 -7.38
N ALA A 85 -4.99 -10.07 -7.89
CA ALA A 85 -5.34 -10.51 -9.23
C ALA A 85 -4.52 -9.80 -10.32
N SER A 86 -4.30 -8.48 -10.18
CA SER A 86 -3.48 -7.74 -11.14
C SER A 86 -2.02 -8.20 -11.13
N LEU A 87 -1.46 -8.50 -9.95
CA LEU A 87 -0.07 -8.95 -9.81
C LEU A 87 0.16 -10.35 -10.40
N TYR A 88 -0.69 -11.31 -10.06
CA TYR A 88 -0.50 -12.71 -10.47
C TYR A 88 -1.14 -13.03 -11.82
N LEU A 89 -2.36 -12.53 -12.04
CA LEU A 89 -3.16 -12.85 -13.22
C LEU A 89 -3.10 -11.76 -14.30
N GLY A 90 -2.54 -10.57 -14.06
CA GLY A 90 -2.53 -9.48 -15.04
C GLY A 90 -1.90 -9.86 -16.38
N ALA A 91 -0.74 -10.53 -16.33
CA ALA A 91 -0.07 -11.04 -17.53
C ALA A 91 -0.81 -12.24 -18.15
N LEU A 92 -1.35 -13.15 -17.32
CA LEU A 92 -2.08 -14.35 -17.75
C LEU A 92 -3.40 -14.01 -18.47
N LEU A 93 -4.16 -13.06 -17.92
CA LEU A 93 -5.44 -12.58 -18.45
C LEU A 93 -5.28 -11.51 -19.52
N ARG A 94 -4.03 -11.09 -19.84
CA ARG A 94 -3.73 -9.99 -20.77
C ARG A 94 -4.54 -8.73 -20.47
N LEU A 95 -4.64 -8.35 -19.19
CA LEU A 95 -5.41 -7.20 -18.78
C LEU A 95 -4.88 -5.92 -19.44
N PRO A 96 -5.78 -4.97 -19.79
CA PRO A 96 -5.35 -3.72 -20.40
C PRO A 96 -4.49 -2.91 -19.42
N ARG A 97 -3.47 -2.22 -19.94
CA ARG A 97 -2.45 -1.52 -19.12
C ARG A 97 -3.04 -0.51 -18.14
N TRP A 98 -4.08 0.22 -18.55
CA TRP A 98 -4.75 1.20 -17.67
C TRP A 98 -5.30 0.57 -16.39
N LEU A 99 -5.67 -0.71 -16.42
CA LEU A 99 -6.17 -1.44 -15.26
C LEU A 99 -5.02 -1.82 -14.32
N ILE A 100 -3.90 -2.29 -14.88
CA ILE A 100 -2.68 -2.59 -14.11
C ILE A 100 -2.12 -1.31 -13.48
N ASP A 101 -2.11 -0.20 -14.22
CA ASP A 101 -1.64 1.11 -13.78
C ASP A 101 -2.53 1.75 -12.71
N LEU A 102 -3.75 1.25 -12.51
CA LEU A 102 -4.64 1.65 -11.44
C LEU A 102 -4.20 1.06 -10.09
N SER A 103 -3.46 -0.06 -10.10
CA SER A 103 -2.92 -0.67 -8.89
C SER A 103 -1.81 0.22 -8.31
N PRO A 104 -1.95 0.70 -7.06
CA PRO A 104 -0.89 1.45 -6.40
C PRO A 104 0.41 0.65 -6.29
N VAL A 105 0.30 -0.67 -6.13
CA VAL A 105 1.44 -1.59 -6.06
C VAL A 105 2.08 -1.76 -7.44
N GLY A 106 1.29 -1.80 -8.52
CA GLY A 106 1.80 -1.93 -9.89
C GLY A 106 2.57 -0.69 -10.38
N ARG A 107 2.28 0.47 -9.80
CA ARG A 107 2.99 1.74 -10.05
C ARG A 107 4.36 1.82 -9.36
N THR A 108 4.64 0.96 -8.38
CA THR A 108 5.94 0.92 -7.70
C THR A 108 6.90 0.05 -8.51
N THR A 109 7.81 0.69 -9.24
CA THR A 109 8.76 0.02 -10.16
C THR A 109 10.12 -0.29 -9.52
N ALA A 110 10.25 -0.15 -8.20
CA ALA A 110 11.49 -0.47 -7.50
C ALA A 110 11.78 -1.99 -7.60
N PRO A 111 13.03 -2.41 -7.83
CA PRO A 111 14.28 -1.65 -7.74
C PRO A 111 14.78 -1.03 -9.07
N THR A 112 14.01 -1.14 -10.16
CA THR A 112 14.42 -0.70 -11.51
C THR A 112 14.44 0.82 -11.61
N ASP A 113 13.39 1.47 -11.13
CA ASP A 113 13.29 2.93 -10.97
C ASP A 113 12.64 3.24 -9.62
N VAL A 114 13.08 4.32 -8.97
CA VAL A 114 12.45 4.84 -7.74
C VAL A 114 11.62 6.07 -8.11
N PRO A 115 10.32 5.92 -8.39
CA PRO A 115 9.49 7.03 -8.84
C PRO A 115 9.05 7.87 -7.62
N VAL A 116 9.98 8.68 -7.11
CA VAL A 116 9.76 9.53 -5.91
C VAL A 116 8.50 10.38 -6.05
N GLY A 117 8.26 10.95 -7.24
CA GLY A 117 7.04 11.73 -7.51
C GLY A 117 5.76 10.91 -7.33
N THR A 118 5.72 9.68 -7.84
CA THR A 118 4.58 8.76 -7.68
C THR A 118 4.37 8.37 -6.21
N MET A 119 5.45 8.12 -5.47
CA MET A 119 5.39 7.81 -4.04
C MET A 119 4.82 8.98 -3.22
N ILE A 120 5.25 10.21 -3.52
CA ILE A 120 4.73 11.42 -2.88
C ILE A 120 3.24 11.57 -3.17
N VAL A 121 2.81 11.42 -4.43
CA VAL A 121 1.40 11.49 -4.81
C VAL A 121 0.58 10.43 -4.07
N MET A 122 1.05 9.19 -3.97
CA MET A 122 0.38 8.14 -3.20
C MET A 122 0.27 8.49 -1.71
N ALA A 123 1.34 9.02 -1.10
CA ALA A 123 1.31 9.42 0.29
C ALA A 123 0.29 10.55 0.53
N LEU A 124 0.25 11.55 -0.36
CA LEU A 124 -0.74 12.64 -0.29
C LEU A 124 -2.17 12.12 -0.44
N ILE A 125 -2.41 11.21 -1.38
CA ILE A 125 -3.72 10.56 -1.57
C ILE A 125 -4.11 9.78 -0.31
N ALA A 126 -3.19 8.97 0.25
CA ALA A 126 -3.45 8.19 1.46
C ALA A 126 -3.84 9.09 2.65
N VAL A 127 -3.12 10.19 2.85
CA VAL A 127 -3.43 11.18 3.89
C VAL A 127 -4.80 11.82 3.63
N GLY A 128 -5.05 12.32 2.42
CA GLY A 128 -6.32 12.97 2.06
C GLY A 128 -7.53 12.05 2.26
N VAL A 129 -7.44 10.81 1.78
CA VAL A 129 -8.51 9.80 1.92
C VAL A 129 -8.73 9.41 3.37
N THR A 130 -7.66 9.26 4.16
CA THR A 130 -7.77 8.95 5.59
C THR A 130 -8.46 10.07 6.37
N LEU A 131 -8.11 11.32 6.08
CA LEU A 131 -8.76 12.48 6.68
C LEU A 131 -10.25 12.55 6.30
N ALA A 132 -10.57 12.33 5.02
CA ALA A 132 -11.95 12.27 4.54
C ALA A 132 -12.74 11.15 5.22
N ALA A 133 -12.15 9.95 5.36
CA ALA A 133 -12.77 8.81 6.05
C ALA A 133 -13.14 9.18 7.49
N GLY A 134 -12.24 9.83 8.23
CA GLY A 134 -12.54 10.28 9.57
C GLY A 134 -13.67 11.33 9.63
N VAL A 135 -13.78 12.23 8.64
CA VAL A 135 -14.82 13.28 8.62
C VAL A 135 -16.17 12.65 8.34
N VAL A 136 -16.23 11.72 7.38
CA VAL A 136 -17.44 10.94 7.06
C VAL A 136 -17.88 10.12 8.27
N TYR A 137 -16.94 9.46 8.96
CA TYR A 137 -17.23 8.67 10.16
C TYR A 137 -17.81 9.55 11.27
N ARG A 138 -17.26 10.76 11.49
CA ARG A 138 -17.77 11.70 12.47
C ARG A 138 -19.17 12.24 12.13
N ARG A 139 -19.41 12.60 10.87
CA ARG A 139 -20.71 13.14 10.42
C ARG A 139 -21.84 12.10 10.52
N ARG A 140 -21.51 10.82 10.32
CA ARG A 140 -22.47 9.72 10.38
C ARG A 140 -23.00 9.41 11.77
N ASP A 141 -22.26 9.75 12.81
CA ASP A 141 -22.67 9.50 14.19
C ASP A 141 -23.44 10.66 14.83
N ALA A 142 -23.48 11.81 14.15
CA ALA A 142 -24.23 12.99 14.58
C ALA A 142 -25.66 13.03 14.01
N ALA A 143 -26.02 12.07 13.14
CA ALA A 143 -27.33 11.91 12.52
C ALA A 143 -27.96 10.60 12.99
#